data_AF-A0A526TBQ1-F1
#
_entry.id   AF-A0A526TBQ1-F1
#
_cell.length_a   1.000
_cell.length_b   1.000
_cell.length_c   1.000
_cell.angle_alpha   90.00
_cell.angle_beta   90.00
_cell.angle_gamma   90.00
#
_symmetry.space_group_name_H-M   'P 1'
#
loop_
_entity.id
_entity.type
_entity.pdbx_description
1 polymer ?
#
loop_
_entity_poly.entity_id
_entity_poly.type
_entity_poly.pdbx_seq_one_letter_code
_entity_poly.pdbx_strand_id
1 'polypeptide(L)'
;MGGGVVGCSVLYHLAKAGWTDIMLIERSELTSGSSWHAAGGFHTLNGDPNVAKLQAYTVQLYKEIEEISGQSCSLHLTGGVMMADTPER
;
A
#
# COMPACT_ATOMS: atom_id res chain seq x y z
N MET A 1 -0.26 9.77 14.24
CA MET A 1 -1.64 10.29 14.26
C MET A 1 -2.26 10.05 12.89
N GLY A 2 -3.36 9.32 12.82
CA GLY A 2 -4.05 8.93 11.57
C GLY A 2 -4.00 7.43 11.29
N GLY A 3 -5.13 6.75 11.37
CA GLY A 3 -5.36 5.32 11.16
C GLY A 3 -5.76 4.95 9.73
N GLY A 4 -5.35 5.75 8.75
CA GLY A 4 -5.41 5.36 7.34
C GLY A 4 -4.28 4.38 6.96
N VAL A 5 -4.30 3.87 5.73
CA VAL A 5 -3.34 2.86 5.24
C VAL A 5 -1.87 3.27 5.45
N VAL A 6 -1.54 4.54 5.25
CA VAL A 6 -0.17 5.06 5.45
C VAL A 6 0.23 5.03 6.92
N GLY A 7 -0.65 5.45 7.83
CA GLY A 7 -0.35 5.46 9.26
C GLY A 7 -0.20 4.05 9.84
N CYS A 8 -1.08 3.13 9.44
CA CYS A 8 -0.95 1.72 9.76
C CYS A 8 0.34 1.11 9.18
N SER A 9 0.70 1.47 7.95
CA SER A 9 1.95 1.04 7.33
C SER A 9 3.17 1.52 8.11
N VAL A 10 3.22 2.79 8.51
CA VAL A 10 4.33 3.32 9.34
C VAL A 10 4.43 2.57 10.66
N LEU A 11 3.30 2.36 11.36
CA LEU A 11 3.29 1.61 12.62
C LEU A 11 3.81 0.18 12.44
N TYR A 12 3.35 -0.52 11.39
CA TYR A 12 3.81 -1.88 11.06
C TYR A 12 5.33 -1.92 10.84
N HIS A 13 5.90 -0.99 10.08
CA HIS A 13 7.33 -0.97 9.81
C HIS A 13 8.16 -0.61 11.04
N LEU A 14 7.68 0.28 11.90
CA LEU A 14 8.33 0.59 13.18
C LEU A 14 8.33 -0.63 14.11
N ALA A 15 7.18 -1.30 14.23
CA ALA A 15 7.06 -2.54 15.01
C ALA A 15 8.02 -3.62 14.49
N LYS A 16 8.07 -3.81 13.16
CA LYS A 16 8.96 -4.76 12.48
C LYS A 16 10.44 -4.41 12.70
N ALA A 17 10.77 -3.12 12.83
CA ALA A 17 12.11 -2.64 13.17
C ALA A 17 12.48 -2.82 14.66
N GLY A 18 11.60 -3.44 15.46
CA GLY A 18 11.86 -3.75 16.88
C GLY A 18 11.41 -2.66 17.86
N TRP A 19 10.68 -1.64 17.40
CA TRP A 19 10.15 -0.61 18.28
C TRP A 19 8.95 -1.16 19.05
N THR A 20 9.00 -1.08 20.38
CA THR A 20 7.98 -1.64 21.27
C THR A 20 7.07 -0.58 21.91
N ASP A 21 7.59 0.63 22.12
CA ASP A 21 6.84 1.75 22.69
C ASP A 21 6.31 2.68 21.60
N ILE A 22 5.34 2.20 20.84
CA ILE A 22 4.72 2.92 19.72
C ILE A 22 3.20 2.87 19.83
N MET A 23 2.55 3.99 19.51
CA MET A 23 1.10 4.13 19.56
C MET A 23 0.58 4.80 18.29
N LEU A 24 -0.48 4.24 17.73
CA LEU A 24 -1.27 4.86 16.67
C LEU A 24 -2.55 5.43 17.27
N ILE A 25 -2.76 6.73 17.06
CA ILE A 25 -3.97 7.42 17.50
C ILE A 25 -4.74 7.84 16.26
N GLU A 26 -6.00 7.44 16.18
CA GLU A 26 -6.96 7.76 15.12
C GLU A 26 -8.13 8.56 15.73
N ARG A 27 -8.69 9.48 14.95
CA ARG A 27 -9.83 10.31 15.36
C ARG A 27 -11.10 9.49 15.51
N SER A 28 -11.34 8.53 14.63
CA SER A 28 -12.56 7.69 14.60
C SER A 28 -12.21 6.21 14.44
N GLU A 29 -12.66 5.58 13.35
CA GLU A 29 -12.36 4.19 13.03
C GLU A 29 -11.16 4.12 12.08
N LEU A 30 -10.41 3.02 12.11
CA LEU A 30 -9.39 2.74 11.12
C LEU A 30 -9.98 2.84 9.71
N THR A 31 -9.20 3.36 8.77
CA THR A 31 -9.57 3.56 7.36
C THR A 31 -10.67 4.60 7.06
N SER A 32 -11.27 5.23 8.07
CA SER A 32 -12.38 6.19 7.93
C SER A 32 -12.07 7.46 7.10
N GLY A 33 -10.79 7.69 6.76
CA GLY A 33 -10.35 8.73 5.82
C GLY A 33 -10.49 8.32 4.35
N SER A 34 -9.47 8.58 3.53
CA SER A 34 -9.53 8.25 2.09
C SER A 34 -9.33 6.77 1.75
N SER A 35 -8.85 5.99 2.71
CA SER A 35 -8.49 4.59 2.48
C SER A 35 -9.69 3.70 2.17
N TRP A 36 -10.86 3.92 2.78
CA TRP A 36 -12.04 3.08 2.55
C TRP A 36 -12.61 3.21 1.12
N HIS A 37 -12.50 4.40 0.51
CA HIS A 37 -13.08 4.68 -0.80
C HIS A 37 -12.04 4.65 -1.94
N ALA A 38 -10.82 4.20 -1.65
CA ALA A 38 -9.81 4.03 -2.67
C ALA A 38 -10.22 2.90 -3.63
N ALA A 39 -9.98 3.08 -4.93
CA ALA A 39 -10.26 2.03 -5.93
C ALA A 39 -9.35 0.77 -5.76
N GLY A 40 -8.33 0.84 -4.89
CA GLY A 40 -7.44 -0.29 -4.60
C GLY A 40 -6.46 -0.66 -5.71
N GLY A 41 -6.31 0.20 -6.73
CA GLY A 41 -5.43 -0.05 -7.87
C GLY A 41 -3.95 0.13 -7.55
N PHE A 42 -3.12 -0.78 -8.06
CA PHE A 42 -1.66 -0.64 -8.09
C PHE A 42 -1.22 -0.22 -9.49
N HIS A 43 -0.54 0.92 -9.58
CA HIS A 43 0.18 1.30 -10.79
C HIS A 43 1.59 0.72 -10.69
N THR A 44 1.94 -0.25 -11.54
CA THR A 44 3.25 -0.91 -11.52
C THR A 44 4.25 -0.31 -12.50
N LEU A 45 3.81 0.64 -13.33
CA LEU A 45 4.63 1.37 -14.29
C LEU A 45 4.83 2.79 -13.78
N ASN A 46 6.10 3.18 -13.58
CA ASN A 46 6.47 4.52 -13.18
C ASN A 46 7.72 4.97 -13.95
N GLY A 47 7.75 6.26 -14.34
CA GLY A 47 8.90 6.85 -15.03
C GLY A 47 10.10 7.08 -14.11
N ASP A 48 9.89 7.17 -12.80
CA ASP A 48 10.96 7.26 -11.80
C ASP A 48 11.34 5.86 -11.28
N PRO A 49 12.60 5.42 -11.47
CA PRO A 49 13.07 4.12 -10.98
C PRO A 49 12.92 3.91 -9.47
N ASN A 50 13.01 4.97 -8.66
CA ASN A 50 12.85 4.86 -7.21
C ASN A 50 11.40 4.60 -6.83
N VAL A 51 10.47 5.26 -7.53
CA VAL A 51 9.03 5.05 -7.32
C VAL A 51 8.62 3.66 -7.82
N ALA A 52 9.17 3.20 -8.95
CA ALA A 52 8.94 1.84 -9.44
C ALA A 52 9.41 0.78 -8.43
N LYS A 53 10.59 0.97 -7.81
CA LYS A 53 11.10 0.09 -6.74
C LYS A 53 10.19 0.08 -5.52
N LEU A 54 9.70 1.24 -5.09
CA LEU A 54 8.74 1.36 -3.98
C LEU A 54 7.43 0.62 -4.28
N GLN A 55 6.88 0.78 -5.48
CA GLN A 55 5.67 0.07 -5.90
C GLN A 55 5.88 -1.45 -5.92
N ALA A 56 7.00 -1.93 -6.47
CA ALA A 56 7.35 -3.34 -6.46
C ALA A 56 7.49 -3.90 -5.03
N TYR A 57 8.13 -3.14 -4.14
CA TYR A 57 8.20 -3.47 -2.72
C TYR A 57 6.82 -3.57 -2.08
N THR A 58 5.96 -2.57 -2.30
CA THR A 58 4.59 -2.58 -1.75
C THR A 58 3.83 -3.81 -2.22
N VAL A 59 3.86 -4.16 -3.51
CA VAL A 59 3.19 -5.36 -4.03
C VAL A 59 3.70 -6.63 -3.33
N GLN A 60 5.00 -6.74 -3.09
CA GLN A 60 5.56 -7.90 -2.39
C GLN A 60 5.18 -7.91 -0.90
N LEU A 61 5.12 -6.75 -0.25
CA LEU A 61 4.74 -6.61 1.14
C LEU A 61 3.30 -7.09 1.39
N TYR A 62 2.36 -6.84 0.47
CA TYR A 62 0.98 -7.33 0.61
C TYR A 62 0.92 -8.87 0.72
N LYS A 63 1.75 -9.60 -0.04
CA LYS A 63 1.85 -11.06 0.08
C LYS A 63 2.39 -11.49 1.44
N GLU A 64 3.45 -10.83 1.91
CA GLU A 64 4.02 -11.10 3.24
C GLU A 64 2.98 -10.84 4.36
N ILE A 65 2.19 -9.77 4.24
CA ILE A 65 1.13 -9.45 5.20
C ILE A 65 0.05 -10.53 5.21
N GLU A 66 -0.39 -11.04 4.04
CA GLU A 66 -1.34 -12.16 3.99
C GLU A 66 -0.80 -13.40 4.69
N GLU A 67 0.48 -13.74 4.47
CA GLU A 67 1.14 -14.88 5.09
C GLU A 67 1.25 -14.75 6.62
N ILE A 68 1.66 -13.59 7.13
CA ILE A 68 1.85 -13.37 8.58
C ILE A 68 0.53 -13.24 9.31
N SER A 69 -0.46 -12.55 8.72
CA SER A 69 -1.74 -12.29 9.37
C SER A 69 -2.74 -13.43 9.24
N GLY A 70 -2.57 -14.31 8.25
CA GLY A 70 -3.57 -15.30 7.86
C GLY A 70 -4.86 -14.68 7.29
N GLN A 71 -4.88 -13.38 7.03
CA GLN A 71 -6.01 -12.65 6.48
C GLN A 71 -5.75 -12.33 5.01
N SER A 72 -6.73 -12.59 4.13
CA SER A 72 -6.58 -12.20 2.73
C SER A 72 -6.69 -10.68 2.57
N CYS A 73 -5.76 -10.13 1.82
CA CYS A 73 -5.73 -8.76 1.32
C CYS A 73 -6.43 -8.63 -0.04
N SER A 74 -6.97 -9.72 -0.61
CA SER A 74 -7.67 -9.74 -1.90
C SER A 74 -6.85 -9.10 -3.04
N LEU A 75 -5.56 -9.42 -3.11
CA LEU A 75 -4.66 -8.85 -4.11
C LEU A 75 -4.86 -9.52 -5.48
N HIS A 76 -5.27 -8.74 -6.48
CA HIS A 76 -5.45 -9.19 -7.86
C HIS A 76 -4.38 -8.61 -8.79
N LEU A 77 -3.36 -9.40 -9.12
CA LEU A 77 -2.28 -9.01 -10.04
C LEU A 77 -2.62 -9.40 -11.48
N THR A 78 -3.62 -8.74 -12.07
CA THR A 78 -4.13 -9.03 -13.43
C THR A 78 -3.36 -8.33 -14.55
N GLY A 79 -2.31 -7.56 -14.21
CA GLY A 79 -1.61 -6.70 -15.16
C GLY A 79 -2.37 -5.40 -15.44
N GLY A 80 -1.80 -4.53 -16.27
CA GLY A 80 -2.40 -3.27 -16.67
C GLY A 80 -1.97 -2.88 -18.08
N VAL A 81 -2.85 -2.20 -18.80
CA VAL A 81 -2.60 -1.70 -20.16
C VAL A 81 -2.69 -0.18 -20.13
N MET A 82 -1.65 0.50 -20.60
CA MET A 82 -1.71 1.92 -20.91
C MET A 82 -1.91 2.07 -22.41
N MET A 83 -3.00 2.73 -22.81
CA MET A 83 -3.31 3.00 -24.21
C MET A 83 -2.88 4.41 -24.61
N ALA A 84 -2.47 4.49 -25.86
CA ALA A 84 -1.87 5.61 -26.55
C ALA A 84 -2.75 5.93 -27.75
N ASP A 85 -3.20 7.18 -27.87
CA ASP A 85 -4.09 7.62 -28.97
C ASP A 85 -3.45 8.75 -29.80
N THR A 86 -2.16 9.02 -29.58
CA THR A 86 -1.43 10.11 -30.25
C THR A 86 -0.04 9.67 -30.70
N PRO A 87 0.53 10.23 -31.78
CA PRO A 87 1.90 9.90 -32.19
C PRO A 87 2.96 10.20 -31.11
N GLU A 88 2.70 11.20 -30.26
CA GLU A 88 3.59 11.60 -29.17
C GLU A 88 3.45 10.73 -27.91
N ARG A 89 2.36 9.97 -27.80
CA ARG A 89 2.09 9.03 -26.70
C ARG A 89 1.23 7.87 -27.12
#